data_AF-A0A451AHD4-F1
#
_entry.id   AF-A0A451AHD4-F1
#
_cell.length_a   1.000
_cell.length_b   1.000
_cell.length_c   1.000
_cell.angle_alpha   90.00
_cell.angle_beta   90.00
_cell.angle_gamma   90.00
#
_symmetry.space_group_name_H-M   'P 1'
#
loop_
_entity.id
_entity.type
_entity.pdbx_description
1 polymer ?
#
loop_
_entity_poly.entity_id
_entity_poly.type
_entity_poly.pdbx_seq_one_letter_code
_entity_poly.pdbx_strand_id
1 'polypeptide(L)' 'AGFDALLPKPRVDRGRPRTLPAEVIEVLLATKEANPKLSVQLVIRETLKHRDVPDDLPLPPSTVHRLL' A
#
# COMPACT_ATOMS: atom_id res chain seq x y z
N ALA A 1 -5.45 24.83 -34.37
CA ALA A 1 -4.63 23.60 -34.48
C ALA A 1 -4.96 22.69 -33.30
N GLY A 2 -5.35 21.44 -33.55
CA GLY A 2 -6.12 20.61 -32.62
C GLY A 2 -5.33 19.55 -31.84
N PHE A 3 -4.40 19.98 -30.98
CA PHE A 3 -3.61 19.06 -30.14
C PHE A 3 -3.91 19.16 -28.63
N ASP A 4 -4.79 20.08 -28.21
CA ASP A 4 -5.13 20.27 -26.79
C ASP A 4 -5.78 19.03 -26.16
N ALA A 5 -6.46 18.20 -26.95
CA ALA A 5 -7.05 16.93 -26.49
C ALA A 5 -6.01 15.81 -26.27
N LEU A 6 -4.76 15.99 -26.71
CA LEU A 6 -3.66 15.04 -26.48
C LEU A 6 -2.87 15.35 -25.21
N LEU A 7 -3.17 16.47 -24.54
CA LEU A 7 -2.52 16.79 -23.28
C LEU A 7 -3.02 15.82 -22.19
N PRO A 8 -2.12 15.10 -21.52
CA PRO A 8 -2.52 14.18 -20.46
C PRO A 8 -3.21 14.96 -19.35
N LYS A 9 -4.36 14.47 -18.90
CA LYS A 9 -5.07 15.04 -17.76
C LYS A 9 -4.13 15.11 -16.54
N PRO A 10 -4.07 16.24 -15.82
CA PRO A 10 -3.28 16.35 -14.61
C PRO A 10 -3.73 15.28 -13.61
N ARG A 11 -2.77 14.48 -13.13
CA ARG A 11 -3.06 13.38 -12.20
C ARG A 11 -3.55 13.95 -10.87
N VAL A 12 -4.66 13.42 -10.36
CA VAL A 12 -5.33 13.85 -9.12
C VAL A 12 -4.46 13.67 -7.87
N ASP A 13 -3.48 12.78 -7.91
CA ASP A 13 -2.63 12.42 -6.77
C ASP A 13 -1.31 13.21 -6.66
N ARG A 14 -1.15 14.30 -7.41
CA ARG A 14 0.09 15.10 -7.38
C ARG A 14 0.28 15.73 -5.98
N GLY A 15 1.27 15.25 -5.23
CA GLY A 15 1.77 15.90 -4.00
C GLY A 15 1.56 15.15 -2.67
N ARG A 16 0.89 13.99 -2.65
CA ARG A 16 0.83 13.15 -1.43
C ARG A 16 1.73 11.92 -1.59
N PRO A 17 2.67 11.67 -0.65
CA PRO A 17 3.43 10.42 -0.68
C PRO A 17 2.45 9.25 -0.58
N ARG A 18 2.51 8.31 -1.53
CA ARG A 18 1.81 7.01 -1.47
C ARG A 18 2.43 6.07 -0.44
N THR A 19 3.13 6.63 0.54
CA THR A 19 3.91 5.86 1.52
C THR A 19 2.97 5.46 2.64
N LEU A 20 3.01 4.18 2.99
CA LEU A 20 2.28 3.66 4.14
C LEU A 20 2.80 4.33 5.42
N PRO A 21 1.94 4.54 6.45
CA PRO A 21 2.41 4.95 7.77
C PRO A 21 3.50 4.01 8.29
N ALA A 22 4.49 4.54 9.00
CA ALA A 22 5.62 3.75 9.50
C ALA A 22 5.18 2.58 10.39
N GLU A 23 4.19 2.83 11.27
CA GLU A 23 3.61 1.80 12.15
C GLU A 23 3.04 0.61 11.36
N VAL A 24 2.40 0.89 10.22
CA VAL A 24 1.82 -0.13 9.34
C VAL A 24 2.92 -0.92 8.60
N ILE A 25 4.02 -0.26 8.25
CA ILE A 25 5.20 -0.92 7.67
C ILE A 25 5.80 -1.92 8.66
N GLU A 26 5.97 -1.52 9.91
CA GLU A 26 6.49 -2.40 10.97
C GLU A 26 5.58 -3.62 11.18
N VAL A 27 4.27 -3.42 11.22
CA VAL A 27 3.31 -4.53 11.35
C VAL A 27 3.38 -5.47 10.14
N LEU A 28 3.51 -4.95 8.92
CA LEU A 28 3.66 -5.78 7.70
C LEU A 28 4.92 -6.64 7.74
N LEU A 29 6.05 -6.05 8.14
CA LEU A 29 7.33 -6.74 8.27
C LEU A 29 7.25 -7.82 9.37
N ALA A 30 6.80 -7.46 10.57
CA ALA A 30 6.66 -8.38 11.68
C ALA A 30 5.74 -9.57 11.35
N THR A 31 4.62 -9.32 10.65
CA THR A 31 3.69 -10.37 10.21
C THR A 31 4.37 -11.37 9.25
N LYS A 32 5.16 -10.87 8.29
CA LYS A 32 5.87 -11.69 7.31
C LYS A 32 7.05 -12.44 7.92
N GLU A 33 7.80 -11.80 8.81
CA GLU A 33 8.92 -12.43 9.52
C GLU A 33 8.45 -13.54 10.46
N ALA A 34 7.35 -13.34 11.19
CA ALA A 34 6.76 -14.35 12.06
C ALA A 34 6.26 -15.58 11.29
N ASN A 35 5.85 -15.41 10.03
CA ASN A 35 5.47 -16.52 9.16
C ASN A 35 5.90 -16.29 7.70
N PRO A 36 7.15 -16.70 7.36
CA PRO A 36 7.73 -16.44 6.03
C PRO A 36 6.98 -17.09 4.88
N LYS A 37 6.13 -18.10 5.14
CA LYS A 37 5.36 -18.82 4.12
C LYS A 37 4.08 -18.10 3.70
N LEU A 38 3.67 -17.05 4.40
CA LEU A 38 2.48 -16.29 4.02
C LEU A 38 2.67 -15.63 2.65
N SER A 39 1.66 -15.77 1.78
CA SER A 39 1.57 -14.95 0.57
C SER A 39 1.29 -13.51 0.95
N VAL A 40 1.63 -12.55 0.08
CA VAL A 40 1.37 -11.13 0.34
C VAL A 40 -0.12 -10.84 0.61
N GLN A 41 -1.03 -11.55 -0.05
CA GLN A 41 -2.47 -11.45 0.23
C GLN A 41 -2.82 -11.88 1.66
N LEU A 42 -2.20 -12.95 2.16
CA LEU A 42 -2.40 -13.40 3.53
C LEU A 42 -1.76 -12.44 4.53
N VAL A 43 -0.57 -11.91 4.24
CA VAL A 43 0.06 -10.87 5.06
C VAL A 43 -0.88 -9.66 5.20
N ILE A 44 -1.41 -9.14 4.08
CA ILE A 44 -2.37 -8.02 4.10
C ILE A 44 -3.58 -8.35 4.98
N ARG A 45 -4.17 -9.54 4.82
CA ARG A 45 -5.33 -9.96 5.61
C ARG A 45 -5.03 -10.07 7.10
N GLU A 46 -3.86 -10.56 7.49
CA GLU A 46 -3.48 -10.64 8.91
C GLU A 46 -3.14 -9.26 9.48
N THR A 47 -2.43 -8.42 8.72
CA THR A 47 -2.11 -7.04 9.10
C THR A 47 -3.37 -6.21 9.34
N LEU A 48 -4.42 -6.35 8.52
CA LEU A 48 -5.69 -5.65 8.73
C LEU A 48 -6.45 -6.08 10.00
N LYS A 49 -6.05 -7.17 10.68
CA LYS A 49 -6.61 -7.55 11.98
C LYS A 49 -5.92 -6.87 13.16
N HIS A 50 -4.78 -6.21 12.93
CA HIS A 50 -4.07 -5.49 13.98
C HIS A 50 -4.81 -4.20 14.34
N ARG A 51 -4.95 -3.95 15.65
CA ARG A 51 -5.59 -2.75 16.20
C ARG A 51 -4.94 -1.44 15.74
N ASP A 52 -3.64 -1.49 15.45
CA ASP A 52 -2.84 -0.32 15.05
C ASP A 52 -2.95 -0.01 13.54
N VAL A 53 -3.71 -0.81 12.79
CA VAL A 53 -3.95 -0.60 11.36
C VAL A 53 -5.37 -0.05 11.19
N PRO A 54 -5.55 1.17 10.65
CA PRO A 54 -6.88 1.72 10.41
C PRO A 54 -7.66 0.87 9.41
N ASP A 55 -8.94 0.62 9.69
CA ASP A 55 -9.82 -0.23 8.86
C ASP A 55 -10.02 0.31 7.44
N ASP A 56 -9.92 1.63 7.25
CA ASP A 56 -10.08 2.32 5.97
C ASP A 56 -8.76 2.58 5.24
N LEU A 57 -7.62 2.13 5.80
CA LEU A 57 -6.32 2.30 5.18
C LEU A 57 -6.18 1.35 3.98
N PRO A 58 -6.05 1.86 2.75
CA PRO A 58 -5.77 0.99 1.62
C PRO A 58 -4.37 0.38 1.77
N LEU A 59 -4.30 -0.95 1.64
CA LEU A 59 -3.05 -1.70 1.53
C LEU A 59 -2.95 -2.31 0.12
N PRO A 60 -2.52 -1.54 -0.91
CA PRO A 60 -2.41 -2.07 -2.26
C PRO A 60 -1.39 -3.23 -2.30
N PRO A 61 -1.74 -4.38 -2.89
CA PRO A 61 -0.81 -5.51 -2.99
C PRO A 61 0.52 -5.14 -3.65
N SER A 62 0.52 -4.27 -4.66
CA SER A 62 1.74 -3.81 -5.32
C SER A 62 2.67 -3.01 -4.40
N THR A 63 2.13 -2.24 -3.46
CA THR A 63 2.92 -1.52 -2.46
C THR A 63 3.54 -2.49 -1.46
N VAL A 64 2.76 -3.47 -1.01
CA VAL A 64 3.25 -4.49 -0.06
C VAL A 64 4.28 -5.42 -0.72
N HIS A 65 4.08 -5.81 -1.98
CA HIS A 65 5.08 -6.55 -2.76
C HIS A 65 6.40 -5.80 -2.95
N ARG A 66 6.38 -4.46 -2.96
CA ARG A 66 7.62 -3.67 -3.04
C ARG A 66 8.36 -3.63 -1.70
N LEU A 67 7.66 -3.87 -0.60
CA LEU A 67 8.19 -3.76 0.75
C LEU A 67 8.78 -5.10 1.25
N LEU A 68 8.11 -6.22 0.97
CA LEU A 68 8.43 -7.58 1.48
C LEU A 68 9.17 -8.43 0.45
#